data_AF-H9XFB3-F1
#
_entry.id   AF-H9XFB3-F1
#
_cell.length_a   1.000
_cell.length_b   1.000
_cell.length_c   1.000
_cell.angle_alpha   90.00
_cell.angle_beta   90.00
_cell.angle_gamma   90.00
#
_symmetry.space_group_name_H-M   'P 1'
#
loop_
_entity.id
_entity.type
_entity.pdbx_description
1 polymer ?
#
loop_
_entity_poly.entity_id
_entity_poly.type
_entity_poly.pdbx_seq_one_letter_code
_entity_poly.pdbx_strand_id
1 'polypeptide(L)'
;SSGGSVTLSKSTAIISHGTTGLVTWDAALYLAEWAIENPAAFINRTVLELGSGAGLTGLAICKMCRPRAYIFSDPHSRVLEQLRGNVLLNGLSLEADITGNLDSPRVTVAQLDWDVAMVHQLSAFQPDVVIAA
;
A
#
# COMPACT_ATOMS: atom_id res chain seq x y z
N SER A 1 -8.06 -12.48 20.34
CA SER A 1 -7.22 -11.96 19.25
C SER A 1 -8.06 -11.92 17.99
N SER A 2 -8.65 -10.78 17.65
CA SER A 2 -9.35 -10.63 16.37
C SER A 2 -8.30 -10.56 15.27
N GLY A 3 -8.09 -11.65 14.54
CA GLY A 3 -7.23 -11.65 13.36
C GLY A 3 -7.75 -10.62 12.36
N GLY A 4 -6.96 -9.61 12.03
CA GLY A 4 -7.30 -8.66 10.98
C GLY A 4 -7.21 -9.37 9.63
N SER A 5 -8.30 -9.44 8.88
CA SER A 5 -8.29 -9.95 7.50
C SER A 5 -7.99 -8.82 6.51
N VAL A 6 -7.27 -9.11 5.44
CA VAL A 6 -7.15 -8.22 4.27
C VAL A 6 -7.98 -8.80 3.14
N THR A 7 -8.85 -7.99 2.52
CA THR A 7 -9.69 -8.42 1.40
C THR A 7 -9.28 -7.67 0.13
N LEU A 8 -9.10 -8.38 -0.98
CA LEU A 8 -8.61 -7.81 -2.23
C LEU A 8 -9.56 -8.17 -3.37
N SER A 9 -10.03 -7.16 -4.07
CA SER A 9 -10.69 -7.32 -5.36
C SER A 9 -9.63 -7.53 -6.44
N LYS A 10 -9.84 -8.55 -7.29
CA LYS A 10 -8.98 -8.86 -8.44
C LYS A 10 -9.72 -8.54 -9.73
N SER A 11 -9.17 -7.66 -10.56
CA SER A 11 -9.61 -7.49 -11.95
C SER A 11 -8.85 -8.43 -12.88
N THR A 12 -9.57 -9.31 -13.58
CA THR A 12 -9.02 -10.28 -14.54
C THR A 12 -8.21 -9.63 -15.66
N ALA A 13 -8.45 -8.35 -15.95
CA ALA A 13 -7.78 -7.61 -17.02
C ALA A 13 -6.36 -7.10 -16.68
N ILE A 14 -5.91 -7.24 -15.42
CA ILE A 14 -4.51 -7.00 -15.01
C ILE A 14 -3.66 -8.26 -15.23
N ILE A 15 -4.30 -9.45 -15.25
CA ILE A 15 -3.61 -10.75 -15.39
C ILE A 15 -3.19 -11.01 -16.85
N SER A 16 -3.83 -10.37 -17.83
CA SER A 16 -3.60 -10.62 -19.26
C SER A 16 -2.55 -9.72 -19.93
N HIS A 17 -2.01 -8.72 -19.24
CA HIS A 17 -1.05 -7.75 -19.81
C HIS A 17 0.35 -7.82 -19.18
N GLY A 18 0.78 -9.01 -18.76
CA GLY A 18 2.20 -9.32 -18.66
C GLY A 18 2.88 -9.16 -17.29
N THR A 19 2.23 -9.54 -16.19
CA THR A 19 2.93 -9.76 -14.91
C THR A 19 2.60 -11.14 -14.39
N THR A 20 3.63 -11.91 -14.02
CA THR A 20 3.58 -13.24 -13.39
C THR A 20 2.80 -13.21 -12.06
N GLY A 21 1.47 -13.17 -12.15
CA GLY A 21 0.55 -12.96 -11.04
C GLY A 21 0.47 -14.09 -10.00
N LEU A 22 1.39 -15.06 -10.01
CA LEU A 22 1.57 -16.03 -8.91
C LEU A 22 2.76 -15.62 -8.03
N VAL A 23 3.91 -15.31 -8.63
CA VAL A 23 5.19 -15.05 -7.90
C VAL A 23 5.16 -13.74 -7.11
N THR A 24 4.51 -12.69 -7.65
CA THR A 24 4.43 -11.38 -6.96
C THR A 24 3.52 -11.41 -5.73
N TRP A 25 2.55 -12.32 -5.69
CA TRP A 25 1.70 -12.48 -4.51
C TRP A 25 2.45 -13.14 -3.36
N ASP A 26 3.37 -14.05 -3.66
CA ASP A 26 4.20 -14.69 -2.64
C ASP A 26 5.16 -13.67 -2.00
N ALA A 27 5.84 -12.84 -2.78
CA ALA A 27 6.73 -11.80 -2.25
C ALA A 27 5.99 -10.77 -1.37
N ALA A 28 4.83 -10.30 -1.85
CA ALA A 28 3.97 -9.40 -1.07
C ALA A 28 3.44 -10.06 0.21
N LEU A 29 3.09 -11.35 0.16
CA LEU A 29 2.67 -12.10 1.34
C LEU A 29 3.80 -12.24 2.36
N TYR A 30 4.99 -12.66 1.94
CA TYR A 30 6.15 -12.78 2.83
C TYR A 30 6.52 -11.44 3.46
N LEU A 31 6.50 -10.34 2.69
CA LEU A 31 6.78 -9.01 3.24
C LEU A 31 5.70 -8.56 4.22
N ALA A 32 4.42 -8.88 3.96
CA ALA A 32 3.33 -8.62 4.89
C ALA A 32 3.50 -9.38 6.21
N GLU A 33 3.81 -10.67 6.14
CA GLU A 33 4.06 -11.52 7.31
C GLU A 33 5.26 -11.00 8.12
N TRP A 34 6.38 -10.75 7.45
CA TRP A 34 7.55 -10.18 8.08
C TRP A 34 7.25 -8.84 8.76
N ALA A 35 6.45 -7.97 8.12
CA ALA A 35 6.09 -6.68 8.69
C ALA A 35 5.23 -6.82 9.95
N ILE A 36 4.28 -7.78 9.96
CA ILE A 36 3.46 -8.10 11.13
C ILE A 36 4.32 -8.62 12.29
N GLU A 37 5.37 -9.38 12.00
CA GLU A 37 6.34 -9.85 12.99
C GLU A 37 7.29 -8.75 13.46
N ASN A 38 7.45 -7.67 12.68
CA ASN A 38 8.39 -6.58 12.92
C ASN A 38 7.71 -5.19 12.91
N PRO A 39 6.65 -4.94 13.71
CA PRO A 39 5.86 -3.72 13.61
C PRO A 39 6.66 -2.46 13.98
N ALA A 40 7.72 -2.59 14.80
CA ALA A 40 8.61 -1.50 15.16
C ALA A 40 9.29 -0.82 13.96
N ALA A 41 9.39 -1.50 12.81
CA ALA A 41 9.88 -0.92 11.58
C ALA A 41 8.93 0.14 10.99
N PHE A 42 7.64 0.13 11.37
CA PHE A 42 6.58 0.94 10.75
C PHE A 42 5.80 1.84 11.72
N ILE A 43 5.79 1.54 13.03
CA ILE A 43 5.06 2.32 14.04
C ILE A 43 5.39 3.82 13.95
N ASN A 44 4.36 4.66 13.82
CA ASN A 44 4.46 6.12 13.75
C ASN A 44 5.37 6.66 12.62
N ARG A 45 5.61 5.85 11.58
CA ARG A 45 6.41 6.24 10.40
C ARG A 45 5.54 6.53 9.18
N THR A 46 6.06 7.35 8.28
CA THR A 46 5.54 7.53 6.92
C THR A 46 6.18 6.48 6.02
N VAL A 47 5.37 5.61 5.43
CA VAL A 47 5.82 4.50 4.57
C VAL A 47 5.45 4.79 3.12
N LEU A 48 6.40 4.64 2.21
CA LEU A 48 6.17 4.64 0.77
C LEU A 48 6.38 3.23 0.21
N GLU A 49 5.37 2.70 -0.47
CA GLU A 49 5.47 1.42 -1.18
C GLU A 49 5.55 1.68 -2.68
N LEU A 50 6.61 1.16 -3.30
CA LEU A 50 6.82 1.18 -4.75
C LEU A 50 6.23 -0.08 -5.37
N GLY A 51 5.36 0.08 -6.37
CA GLY A 51 4.73 -1.05 -7.05
C GLY A 51 3.69 -1.75 -6.18
N SER A 52 2.82 -0.98 -5.52
CA SER A 52 1.83 -1.48 -4.57
C SER A 52 0.87 -2.53 -5.15
N GLY A 53 0.66 -2.55 -6.48
CA GLY A 53 -0.19 -3.54 -7.11
C GLY A 53 -1.62 -3.53 -6.52
N ALA A 54 -2.08 -4.69 -6.05
CA ALA A 54 -3.38 -4.81 -5.40
C ALA A 54 -3.40 -4.27 -3.94
N GLY A 55 -2.24 -4.01 -3.34
CA GLY A 55 -2.09 -3.42 -2.01
C GLY A 55 -1.93 -4.40 -0.86
N LEU A 56 -1.66 -5.69 -1.11
CA LEU A 56 -1.63 -6.73 -0.05
C LEU A 56 -0.75 -6.33 1.14
N THR A 57 0.53 -6.02 0.87
CA THR A 57 1.51 -5.64 1.90
C THR A 57 1.08 -4.37 2.63
N GLY A 58 0.81 -3.29 1.89
CA GLY A 58 0.47 -2.02 2.51
C GLY A 58 -0.82 -2.05 3.32
N LEU A 59 -1.83 -2.80 2.88
CA LEU A 59 -3.06 -2.98 3.65
C LEU A 59 -2.83 -3.76 4.94
N ALA A 60 -1.98 -4.80 4.91
CA ALA A 60 -1.57 -5.51 6.11
C ALA A 60 -0.83 -4.59 7.09
N ILE A 61 0.14 -3.80 6.60
CA ILE A 61 0.90 -2.85 7.43
C ILE A 61 -0.03 -1.79 8.03
N CYS A 62 -0.93 -1.20 7.24
CA CYS A 62 -1.89 -0.21 7.71
C CYS A 62 -2.76 -0.74 8.86
N LYS A 63 -3.18 -2.00 8.78
CA LYS A 63 -4.09 -2.61 9.77
C LYS A 63 -3.37 -3.13 11.02
N MET A 64 -2.12 -3.56 10.88
CA MET A 64 -1.43 -4.34 11.92
C MET A 64 -0.25 -3.60 12.55
N CYS A 65 0.36 -2.64 11.85
CA CYS A 65 1.65 -2.05 12.24
C CYS A 65 1.58 -0.56 12.63
N ARG A 66 0.39 0.05 12.62
CA ARG A 66 0.13 1.44 13.05
C ARG A 66 1.12 2.47 12.48
N PRO A 67 1.30 2.55 11.15
CA PRO A 67 2.08 3.64 10.56
C PRO A 67 1.39 4.99 10.81
N ARG A 68 2.14 6.08 10.76
CA ARG A 68 1.58 7.44 10.78
C ARG A 68 0.88 7.74 9.45
N ALA A 69 1.53 7.35 8.36
CA ALA A 69 1.01 7.52 7.01
C ALA A 69 1.53 6.39 6.11
N TYR A 70 0.72 6.03 5.12
CA TYR A 70 1.06 5.03 4.12
C TYR A 70 0.72 5.55 2.73
N ILE A 71 1.73 5.61 1.88
CA ILE A 71 1.62 6.04 0.48
C ILE A 71 1.77 4.80 -0.38
N PHE A 72 0.67 4.40 -0.99
CA PHE A 72 0.66 3.40 -2.03
C PHE A 72 1.05 4.04 -3.37
N SER A 73 1.96 3.42 -4.11
CA SER A 73 2.36 3.95 -5.42
C SER A 73 2.56 2.87 -6.48
N ASP A 74 2.17 3.22 -7.72
CA ASP A 74 2.30 2.36 -8.90
C ASP A 74 2.39 3.25 -10.15
N PRO A 75 3.13 2.86 -11.21
CA PRO A 75 3.16 3.59 -12.47
C PRO A 75 1.82 3.55 -13.21
N HIS A 76 1.01 2.50 -13.03
CA HIS A 76 -0.19 2.26 -13.85
C HIS A 76 -1.46 2.77 -13.17
N SER A 77 -2.10 3.79 -13.77
CA SER A 77 -3.35 4.39 -13.28
C SER A 77 -4.48 3.38 -13.04
N ARG A 78 -4.58 2.35 -13.89
CA ARG A 78 -5.57 1.26 -13.76
C ARG A 78 -5.36 0.40 -12.52
N VAL A 79 -4.11 0.16 -12.14
CA VAL A 79 -3.77 -0.55 -10.90
C VAL A 79 -4.18 0.30 -9.70
N LEU A 80 -3.88 1.61 -9.75
CA LEU A 80 -4.25 2.54 -8.69
C LEU A 80 -5.75 2.70 -8.50
N GLU A 81 -6.54 2.65 -9.58
CA GLU A 81 -8.01 2.66 -9.50
C GLU A 81 -8.52 1.46 -8.70
N GLN A 82 -8.05 0.26 -9.04
CA GLN A 82 -8.39 -0.95 -8.27
C GLN A 82 -7.92 -0.86 -6.83
N LEU A 83 -6.70 -0.37 -6.61
CA LEU A 83 -6.10 -0.22 -5.29
C LEU A 83 -6.92 0.69 -4.37
N ARG A 84 -7.43 1.82 -4.89
CA ARG A 84 -8.36 2.68 -4.14
C ARG A 84 -9.59 1.91 -3.68
N GLY A 85 -10.15 1.05 -4.54
CA GLY A 85 -11.25 0.16 -4.17
C GLY A 85 -10.86 -0.80 -3.03
N ASN A 86 -9.66 -1.38 -3.08
CA ASN A 86 -9.17 -2.28 -2.02
C ASN A 86 -8.91 -1.55 -0.69
N VAL A 87 -8.42 -0.30 -0.72
CA VAL A 87 -8.27 0.54 0.48
C VAL A 87 -9.62 0.72 1.18
N LEU A 88 -10.64 1.15 0.44
CA LEU A 88 -11.99 1.34 0.96
C LEU A 88 -12.62 0.04 1.44
N LEU A 89 -12.43 -1.06 0.71
CA LEU A 89 -12.92 -2.40 1.06
C LEU A 89 -12.37 -2.90 2.40
N ASN A 90 -11.19 -2.42 2.81
CA ASN A 90 -10.55 -2.79 4.07
C ASN A 90 -10.85 -1.84 5.22
N GLY A 91 -11.76 -0.88 5.03
CA GLY A 91 -12.17 0.08 6.05
C GLY A 91 -11.16 1.19 6.31
N LEU A 92 -10.24 1.43 5.36
CA LEU A 92 -9.29 2.54 5.43
C LEU A 92 -9.84 3.74 4.65
N SER A 93 -9.66 4.94 5.18
CA SER A 93 -10.04 6.19 4.53
C SER A 93 -8.87 6.76 3.75
N LEU A 94 -9.13 7.22 2.53
CA LEU A 94 -8.18 8.03 1.78
C LEU A 94 -8.13 9.43 2.40
N GLU A 95 -6.96 10.05 2.41
CA GLU A 95 -6.68 11.35 3.06
C GLU A 95 -7.65 12.50 2.71
N ALA A 96 -8.45 12.38 1.66
CA ALA A 96 -9.53 13.32 1.33
C ALA A 96 -10.72 13.31 2.33
N ASP A 97 -10.87 12.27 3.17
CA ASP A 97 -11.93 12.18 4.17
C ASP A 97 -11.49 12.78 5.52
N ILE A 98 -11.88 14.03 5.75
CA ILE A 98 -11.57 14.85 6.95
C ILE A 98 -12.20 14.27 8.25
N THR A 99 -13.02 13.22 8.15
CA THR A 99 -13.74 12.58 9.28
C THR A 99 -13.05 11.33 9.84
N GLY A 100 -11.82 11.03 9.40
CA GLY A 100 -11.10 9.80 9.77
C GLY A 100 -10.86 9.63 11.28
N ASN A 101 -10.96 8.38 11.75
CA ASN A 101 -10.57 7.98 13.10
C ASN A 101 -9.08 8.31 13.33
N LEU A 102 -8.77 9.02 14.43
CA LEU A 102 -7.39 9.41 14.78
C LEU A 102 -6.44 8.22 14.96
N ASP A 103 -6.98 7.03 15.21
CA ASP A 103 -6.23 5.78 15.38
C ASP A 103 -5.91 5.06 14.05
N SER A 104 -6.36 5.59 12.90
CA SER A 104 -6.09 5.03 11.57
C SER A 104 -4.99 5.79 10.83
N PRO A 105 -4.13 5.10 10.06
CA PRO A 105 -3.07 5.76 9.30
C PRO A 105 -3.65 6.68 8.22
N ARG A 106 -2.96 7.78 7.93
CA ARG A 106 -3.25 8.59 6.72
C ARG A 106 -2.88 7.76 5.49
N VAL A 107 -3.84 7.47 4.63
CA VAL A 107 -3.61 6.67 3.41
C VAL A 107 -3.71 7.53 2.16
N THR A 108 -2.68 7.45 1.32
CA THR A 108 -2.61 8.14 0.03
C THR A 108 -2.35 7.12 -1.09
N VAL A 109 -3.00 7.30 -2.24
CA VAL A 109 -2.74 6.49 -3.45
C VAL A 109 -2.26 7.42 -4.55
N ALA A 110 -0.97 7.32 -4.89
CA ALA A 110 -0.28 8.23 -5.81
C ALA A 110 0.23 7.48 -7.04
N GLN A 111 0.17 8.12 -8.21
CA GLN A 111 0.85 7.61 -9.38
C GLN A 111 2.33 7.99 -9.31
N LEU A 112 3.20 7.01 -9.46
CA LEU A 112 4.64 7.20 -9.43
C LEU A 112 5.28 6.30 -10.49
N ASP A 113 5.76 6.93 -11.55
CA ASP A 113 6.60 6.28 -12.55
C ASP A 113 8.05 6.43 -12.10
N TRP A 114 8.65 5.33 -11.63
CA TRP A 114 10.00 5.34 -11.07
C TRP A 114 11.10 5.53 -12.12
N ASP A 115 10.83 5.31 -13.41
CA ASP A 115 11.83 5.49 -14.48
C ASP A 115 12.05 6.98 -14.80
N VAL A 116 11.04 7.81 -14.53
CA VAL A 116 11.06 9.25 -14.82
C VAL A 116 10.76 10.13 -13.60
N ALA A 117 10.62 9.52 -12.41
CA ALA A 117 10.31 10.23 -11.17
C ALA A 117 11.35 11.32 -10.90
N MET A 118 10.87 12.55 -10.73
CA MET A 118 11.73 13.67 -10.39
C MET A 118 11.98 13.72 -8.88
N VAL A 119 13.17 14.15 -8.48
CA VAL A 119 13.57 14.31 -7.07
C VAL A 119 12.54 15.14 -6.28
N HIS A 120 11.93 16.16 -6.88
CA HIS A 120 10.93 16.98 -6.21
C HIS A 120 9.63 16.21 -5.86
N GLN A 121 9.20 15.28 -6.71
CA GLN A 121 8.02 14.45 -6.45
C GLN A 121 8.30 13.48 -5.30
N LEU A 122 9.48 12.85 -5.31
CA LEU A 122 9.91 11.95 -4.24
C LEU A 122 10.07 12.69 -2.91
N SER A 123 10.61 13.92 -2.96
CA SER A 123 10.80 14.77 -1.77
C SER A 123 9.48 15.22 -1.15
N ALA A 124 8.40 15.29 -1.92
CA ALA A 124 7.08 15.66 -1.41
C ALA A 124 6.48 14.59 -0.48
N PHE A 125 6.84 13.31 -0.67
CA PHE A 125 6.32 12.21 0.13
C PHE A 125 6.95 12.13 1.53
N GLN A 126 8.18 12.62 1.70
CA GLN A 126 8.96 12.57 2.95
C GLN A 126 8.86 11.21 3.69
N PRO A 127 9.18 10.08 3.03
CA PRO A 127 9.08 8.78 3.67
C PRO A 127 10.18 8.58 4.71
N ASP A 128 9.83 7.98 5.84
CA ASP A 128 10.80 7.45 6.80
C ASP A 128 11.26 6.04 6.38
N VAL A 129 10.41 5.32 5.64
CA VAL A 129 10.63 3.94 5.18
C VAL A 129 10.13 3.81 3.74
N VAL A 130 10.94 3.17 2.89
CA VAL A 130 10.56 2.80 1.53
C VAL A 130 10.60 1.28 1.41
N ILE A 131 9.56 0.67 0.84
CA ILE A 131 9.47 -0.77 0.59
C ILE A 131 9.04 -1.06 -0.85
N ALA A 132 9.33 -2.27 -1.31
CA ALA A 132 8.86 -2.85 -2.57
C ALA A 132 8.77 -4.37 -2.41
N ALA A 133 7.81 -5.00 -3.08
CA ALA A 133 7.58 -6.44 -3.08
C ALA A 133 7.49 -7.00 -4.50
#